data_AF-R9WN88-F1
#
_entry.id   AF-R9WN88-F1
#
_cell.length_a   1.000
_cell.length_b   1.000
_cell.length_c   1.000
_cell.angle_alpha   90.00
_cell.angle_beta   90.00
_cell.angle_gamma   90.00
#
_symmetry.space_group_name_H-M   'P 1'
#
loop_
_entity.id
_entity.type
_entity.pdbx_description
1 polymer ?
#
loop_
_entity_poly.entity_id
_entity_poly.type
_entity_poly.pdbx_seq_one_letter_code
_entity_poly.pdbx_strand_id
1 'polypeptide(L)'
;MYIPSRDDLLQLYENDVKSAYADRLDGYRRYLENREGSLRQMASHCGAELGAAHKRCKRDLVFSFLQVERLNGLDITPTLAENLCAKLLGRGVDVRIALEKFATQGRTAANKSKVGPEILDQLEATLEPMVQALVMAMTEIRVRYRDDFDDCVAHRRFNP
;
A
#
# COMPACT_ATOMS: atom_id res chain seq x y z
N MET A 1 2.49 0.71 20.94
CA MET A 1 1.90 0.58 19.59
C MET A 1 2.94 1.14 18.62
N TYR A 2 3.36 0.35 17.63
CA TYR A 2 4.29 0.82 16.59
C TYR A 2 3.49 1.44 15.45
N ILE A 3 3.88 2.64 15.02
CA ILE A 3 3.30 3.35 13.86
C ILE A 3 4.43 3.45 12.83
N PRO A 4 4.32 2.79 11.67
CA PRO A 4 5.42 2.78 10.70
C PRO A 4 5.62 4.17 10.10
N SER A 5 6.89 4.55 9.93
CA SER A 5 7.28 5.75 9.21
C SER A 5 7.10 5.58 7.70
N ARG A 6 7.19 6.68 6.95
CA ARG A 6 7.20 6.64 5.48
C ARG A 6 8.27 5.69 4.94
N ASP A 7 9.46 5.70 5.53
CA ASP A 7 10.59 4.92 5.04
C ASP A 7 10.40 3.42 5.35
N ASP A 8 9.80 3.09 6.49
CA ASP A 8 9.41 1.70 6.79
C ASP A 8 8.39 1.18 5.77
N LEU A 9 7.41 2.01 5.40
CA LEU A 9 6.39 1.67 4.41
C LEU A 9 6.99 1.47 3.01
N LEU A 10 7.97 2.31 2.63
CA LEU A 10 8.68 2.17 1.36
C LEU A 10 9.57 0.93 1.35
N GLN A 11 10.24 0.60 2.45
CA GLN A 11 11.05 -0.60 2.56
C GLN A 11 10.20 -1.88 2.44
N LEU A 12 9.04 -1.92 3.10
CA LEU A 12 8.09 -3.03 2.97
C LEU A 12 7.56 -3.15 1.55
N TYR A 13 7.18 -2.02 0.93
CA TYR A 13 6.74 -2.01 -0.46
C TYR A 13 7.83 -2.47 -1.42
N GLU A 14 9.07 -2.03 -1.23
CA GLU A 14 10.22 -2.46 -2.04
C GLU A 14 10.46 -3.97 -1.92
N ASN A 15 10.35 -4.53 -0.72
CA ASN A 15 10.47 -5.97 -0.51
C ASN A 15 9.36 -6.75 -1.26
N ASP A 16 8.11 -6.26 -1.19
CA ASP A 16 6.98 -6.85 -1.94
C ASP A 16 7.24 -6.78 -3.46
N VAL A 17 7.73 -5.64 -3.98
CA VAL A 17 8.06 -5.45 -5.40
C VAL A 17 9.19 -6.38 -5.83
N LYS A 18 10.26 -6.45 -5.04
CA LYS A 18 11.41 -7.33 -5.29
C LYS A 18 10.97 -8.80 -5.37
N SER A 19 10.16 -9.25 -4.41
CA SER A 19 9.63 -10.62 -4.41
C SER A 19 8.83 -10.92 -5.67
N ALA A 20 7.90 -10.04 -6.04
CA ALA A 20 7.04 -10.24 -7.21
C ALA A 20 7.83 -10.35 -8.52
N TYR A 21 8.88 -9.53 -8.68
CA TYR A 21 9.76 -9.62 -9.85
C TYR A 21 10.70 -10.83 -9.81
N ALA A 22 11.19 -11.22 -8.63
CA ALA A 22 12.00 -12.42 -8.47
C ALA A 22 11.21 -13.69 -8.83
N ASP A 23 9.97 -13.81 -8.34
CA ASP A 23 9.08 -14.93 -8.66
C ASP A 23 8.76 -14.98 -10.16
N ARG A 24 8.56 -13.80 -10.78
CA ARG A 24 8.37 -13.70 -12.22
C ARG A 24 9.61 -14.13 -13.02
N LEU A 25 10.80 -13.73 -12.58
CA LEU A 25 12.06 -14.07 -13.24
C LEU A 25 12.35 -15.57 -13.14
N ASP A 26 12.13 -16.17 -11.96
CA ASP A 26 12.26 -17.61 -11.75
C ASP A 26 11.26 -18.40 -12.61
N GLY A 27 10.01 -17.95 -12.69
CA GLY A 27 9.02 -18.52 -13.60
C GLY A 27 9.45 -18.43 -15.07
N TYR A 28 10.01 -17.29 -15.49
CA TYR A 28 10.53 -17.11 -16.84
C TYR A 28 11.69 -18.08 -17.14
N ARG A 29 12.62 -18.28 -16.19
CA ARG A 29 13.71 -19.25 -16.31
C ARG A 29 13.17 -20.67 -16.53
N ARG A 30 12.26 -21.12 -15.66
CA ARG A 30 11.62 -22.46 -15.76
C ARG A 30 10.88 -22.66 -17.08
N TYR A 31 10.22 -21.62 -17.59
CA TYR A 31 9.57 -21.66 -18.89
C TYR A 31 10.57 -21.83 -20.05
N LEU A 32 11.73 -21.19 -19.98
CA LEU A 32 12.77 -21.35 -21.01
C LEU A 32 13.43 -22.72 -20.98
N GLU A 33 13.71 -23.24 -19.78
CA GLU A 33 14.40 -24.52 -19.57
C GLU A 33 13.50 -25.72 -19.91
N ASN A 34 12.29 -25.74 -19.34
CA ASN A 34 11.45 -26.93 -19.30
C ASN A 34 10.07 -26.74 -19.95
N ARG A 35 9.76 -25.53 -20.46
CA ARG A 35 8.40 -25.14 -20.91
C ARG A 35 7.34 -25.26 -19.82
N GLU A 36 7.75 -25.15 -18.56
CA GLU A 36 6.84 -25.18 -17.43
C GLU A 36 6.04 -23.88 -17.30
N GLY A 37 4.71 -24.02 -17.13
CA GLY A 37 3.82 -22.89 -16.85
C GLY A 37 3.52 -21.99 -18.04
N SER A 38 3.08 -20.76 -17.76
CA SER A 38 2.68 -19.77 -18.76
C SER A 38 3.23 -18.39 -18.44
N LEU A 39 3.98 -17.82 -19.39
CA LEU A 39 4.51 -16.45 -19.28
C LEU A 39 3.41 -15.41 -19.01
N ARG A 40 2.22 -15.62 -19.59
CA ARG A 40 1.06 -14.76 -19.37
C ARG A 40 0.56 -14.84 -17.93
N GLN A 41 0.47 -16.06 -17.38
CA GLN A 41 0.04 -16.24 -15.98
C GLN A 41 1.07 -15.62 -15.03
N MET A 42 2.36 -15.85 -15.25
CA MET A 42 3.45 -15.27 -14.43
C MET A 42 3.39 -13.73 -14.44
N ALA A 43 3.22 -13.12 -15.61
CA ALA A 43 3.07 -11.67 -15.71
C ALA A 43 1.78 -11.17 -15.00
N SER A 44 0.68 -11.91 -15.11
CA SER A 44 -0.58 -11.58 -14.44
C SER A 44 -0.46 -11.66 -12.92
N HIS A 45 0.22 -12.68 -12.39
CA HIS A 45 0.46 -12.85 -10.95
C HIS A 45 1.32 -11.73 -10.39
N CYS A 46 2.45 -11.43 -11.03
CA CYS A 46 3.30 -10.30 -10.66
C CYS A 46 2.51 -8.97 -10.66
N GLY A 47 1.71 -8.71 -11.70
CA GLY A 47 0.86 -7.52 -11.76
C GLY A 47 -0.15 -7.43 -10.62
N ALA A 48 -0.75 -8.55 -10.22
CA ALA A 48 -1.68 -8.61 -9.10
C ALA A 48 -1.00 -8.33 -7.75
N GLU A 49 0.18 -8.89 -7.52
CA GLU A 49 0.99 -8.68 -6.31
C GLU A 49 1.44 -7.23 -6.17
N LEU A 50 2.00 -6.66 -7.25
CA LEU A 50 2.36 -5.24 -7.30
C LEU A 50 1.14 -4.35 -7.04
N GLY A 51 0.01 -4.71 -7.64
CA GLY A 51 -1.27 -4.03 -7.43
C GLY A 51 -1.67 -4.04 -5.96
N ALA A 52 -1.57 -5.20 -5.28
CA ALA A 52 -1.89 -5.37 -3.87
C ALA A 52 -0.93 -4.60 -2.94
N ALA A 53 0.37 -4.72 -3.16
CA ALA A 53 1.41 -3.98 -2.44
C ALA A 53 1.18 -2.45 -2.54
N HIS A 54 0.83 -1.98 -3.74
CA HIS A 54 0.53 -0.57 -3.97
C HIS A 54 -0.71 -0.09 -3.20
N LYS A 55 -1.72 -0.95 -2.98
CA LYS A 55 -2.88 -0.58 -2.13
C LYS A 55 -2.52 -0.57 -0.67
N ARG A 56 -1.77 -1.57 -0.22
CA ARG A 56 -1.34 -1.76 1.16
C ARG A 56 -0.53 -0.56 1.65
N CYS A 57 0.54 -0.21 0.94
CA CYS A 57 1.45 0.88 1.33
C CYS A 57 0.72 2.23 1.47
N LYS A 58 -0.13 2.60 0.50
CA LYS A 58 -0.91 3.87 0.56
C LYS A 58 -1.91 3.90 1.71
N ARG A 59 -2.63 2.79 1.93
CA ARG A 59 -3.56 2.67 3.07
C ARG A 59 -2.81 2.81 4.39
N ASP A 60 -1.68 2.12 4.51
CA ASP A 60 -0.93 2.07 5.76
C ASP A 60 -0.30 3.44 6.08
N LEU A 61 0.05 4.26 5.08
CA LEU A 61 0.41 5.68 5.28
C LEU A 61 -0.74 6.47 5.93
N VAL A 62 -1.92 6.45 5.32
CA VAL A 62 -3.10 7.17 5.84
C VAL A 62 -3.43 6.69 7.25
N PHE A 63 -3.40 5.38 7.48
CA PHE A 63 -3.69 4.82 8.80
C PHE A 63 -2.64 5.18 9.84
N SER A 64 -1.37 5.23 9.47
CA SER A 64 -0.29 5.62 10.38
C SER A 64 -0.45 7.07 10.82
N PHE A 65 -0.72 7.97 9.88
CA PHE A 65 -1.03 9.36 10.18
C PHE A 65 -2.24 9.50 11.10
N LEU A 66 -3.36 8.83 10.78
CA LEU A 66 -4.58 8.87 11.60
C LEU A 66 -4.38 8.26 13.00
N GLN A 67 -3.47 7.30 13.16
CA GLN A 67 -3.12 6.77 14.47
C GLN A 67 -2.36 7.80 15.30
N VAL A 68 -1.45 8.57 14.70
CA VAL A 68 -0.77 9.68 15.39
C VAL A 68 -1.78 10.74 15.83
N GLU A 69 -2.68 11.14 14.92
CA GLU A 69 -3.73 12.11 15.24
C GLU A 69 -4.67 11.63 16.36
N ARG A 70 -4.99 10.34 16.39
CA ARG A 70 -5.74 9.75 17.49
C ARG A 70 -4.99 9.83 18.82
N LEU A 71 -3.68 9.59 18.82
CA LEU A 71 -2.84 9.74 20.01
C LEU A 71 -2.73 11.20 20.46
N ASN A 72 -2.84 12.15 19.53
CA ASN A 72 -2.89 13.58 19.80
C ASN A 72 -4.27 14.06 20.29
N GLY A 73 -5.24 13.16 20.43
CA GLY A 73 -6.55 13.43 21.02
C GLY A 73 -7.69 13.60 20.02
N LEU A 74 -7.46 13.45 18.72
CA LEU A 74 -8.55 13.45 17.74
C LEU A 74 -9.39 12.16 17.84
N ASP A 75 -10.70 12.33 17.77
CA ASP A 75 -11.65 11.22 17.84
C ASP A 75 -11.82 10.53 16.48
N ILE A 76 -10.79 9.77 16.09
CA ILE A 76 -10.72 9.03 14.83
C ILE A 76 -11.55 7.75 14.91
N THR A 77 -12.61 7.69 14.09
CA THR A 77 -13.50 6.53 13.97
C THR A 77 -13.18 5.69 12.74
N PRO A 78 -13.62 4.41 12.68
CA PRO A 78 -13.46 3.58 11.49
C PRO A 78 -14.05 4.22 10.23
N THR A 79 -15.27 4.77 10.32
CA THR A 79 -15.95 5.44 9.20
C THR A 79 -15.19 6.67 8.72
N LEU A 80 -14.60 7.45 9.63
CA LEU A 80 -13.79 8.60 9.28
C LEU A 80 -12.54 8.15 8.50
N ALA A 81 -11.85 7.12 8.99
CA ALA A 81 -10.67 6.58 8.31
C ALA A 81 -11.00 6.04 6.92
N GLU A 82 -12.12 5.34 6.77
CA GLU A 82 -12.61 4.86 5.48
C GLU A 82 -12.90 6.00 4.50
N ASN A 83 -13.61 7.04 4.95
CA ASN A 83 -13.95 8.19 4.11
C ASN A 83 -12.70 8.92 3.62
N LEU A 84 -11.72 9.14 4.50
CA LEU A 84 -10.44 9.75 4.11
C LEU A 84 -9.67 8.88 3.12
N CYS A 85 -9.62 7.56 3.35
CA CYS A 85 -9.00 6.66 2.36
C CYS A 85 -9.76 6.65 1.03
N ALA A 86 -11.08 6.66 1.03
CA ALA A 86 -11.87 6.71 -0.20
C ALA A 86 -11.60 7.99 -0.99
N LYS A 87 -11.50 9.14 -0.31
CA LYS A 87 -11.22 10.44 -0.92
C LYS A 87 -9.79 10.52 -1.47
N LEU A 88 -8.79 10.17 -0.66
CA LEU A 88 -7.37 10.28 -1.02
C LEU A 88 -6.89 9.19 -1.98
N LEU A 89 -7.44 7.98 -1.88
CA LEU A 89 -6.96 6.82 -2.65
C LEU A 89 -7.90 6.44 -3.80
N GLY A 90 -9.05 7.12 -3.93
CA GLY A 90 -10.09 6.85 -4.94
C GLY A 90 -10.84 5.53 -4.75
N ARG A 91 -10.67 4.86 -3.59
CA ARG A 91 -11.30 3.58 -3.28
C ARG A 91 -11.42 3.35 -1.78
N GLY A 92 -12.49 2.67 -1.38
CA GLY A 92 -12.70 2.24 0.01
C GLY A 92 -11.62 1.26 0.48
N VAL A 93 -11.40 1.24 1.78
CA VAL A 93 -10.56 0.24 2.48
C VAL A 93 -11.47 -0.84 3.05
N ASP A 94 -10.94 -2.05 3.25
CA ASP A 94 -11.69 -3.11 3.95
C ASP A 94 -12.04 -2.65 5.36
N VAL A 95 -13.35 -2.57 5.63
CA VAL A 95 -13.93 -2.14 6.92
C VAL A 95 -13.37 -2.91 8.10
N ARG A 96 -13.01 -4.18 7.92
CA ARG A 96 -12.42 -5.00 8.99
C ARG A 96 -11.11 -4.41 9.48
N ILE A 97 -10.27 -3.91 8.57
CA ILE A 97 -8.97 -3.32 8.91
C ILE A 97 -9.17 -1.96 9.60
N ALA A 98 -10.16 -1.17 9.16
CA ALA A 98 -10.51 0.08 9.83
C ALA A 98 -11.07 -0.16 11.24
N LEU A 99 -11.91 -1.17 11.41
CA LEU A 99 -12.46 -1.59 12.71
C LEU A 99 -11.34 -2.04 13.65
N GLU A 100 -10.45 -2.92 13.21
CA GLU A 100 -9.33 -3.41 14.03
C GLU A 100 -8.46 -2.27 14.58
N LYS A 101 -8.26 -1.20 13.81
CA LYS A 101 -7.39 -0.08 14.20
C LYS A 101 -8.10 1.05 14.93
N PHE A 102 -9.34 1.34 14.57
CA PHE A 102 -10.04 2.56 15.01
C PHE A 102 -11.31 2.29 15.85
N ALA A 103 -11.72 1.03 16.03
CA ALA A 103 -12.84 0.72 16.92
C ALA A 103 -12.54 1.19 18.35
N THR A 104 -13.60 1.59 19.04
CA THR A 104 -13.56 1.97 20.45
C THR A 104 -14.62 1.15 21.18
N GLN A 105 -14.20 0.37 22.17
CA GLN A 105 -15.11 -0.49 22.93
C GLN A 105 -16.18 0.35 23.64
N GLY A 106 -17.44 -0.12 23.61
CA GLY A 106 -18.56 0.57 24.24
C GLY A 106 -19.04 1.84 23.52
N ARG A 107 -18.49 2.16 22.35
CA ARG A 107 -18.99 3.27 21.53
C ARG A 107 -20.35 2.93 20.94
N THR A 108 -21.36 3.71 21.28
CA THR A 108 -22.71 3.63 20.72
C THR A 108 -23.01 4.85 19.84
N ALA A 109 -24.13 4.84 19.12
CA ALA A 109 -24.58 5.98 18.32
C ALA A 109 -24.79 7.28 19.12
N ALA A 110 -24.90 7.19 20.46
CA ALA A 110 -24.95 8.37 21.33
C ALA A 110 -23.58 9.06 21.46
N ASN A 111 -22.48 8.33 21.25
CA ASN A 111 -21.10 8.83 21.30
C ASN A 111 -20.61 9.18 19.89
N LYS A 112 -21.30 10.11 19.22
CA LYS A 112 -20.88 10.58 17.88
C LYS A 112 -19.53 11.29 17.95
N SER A 113 -18.74 11.13 16.89
CA SER A 113 -17.47 11.84 16.79
C SER A 113 -17.73 13.33 16.70
N LYS A 114 -16.91 14.11 17.41
CA LYS A 114 -16.93 15.57 17.36
C LYS A 114 -16.03 16.13 16.25
N VAL A 115 -15.39 15.26 15.46
CA VAL A 115 -14.60 15.69 14.31
C VAL A 115 -15.52 16.31 13.28
N GLY A 116 -15.44 17.63 13.16
CA GLY A 116 -16.22 18.40 12.20
C GLY A 116 -15.59 18.42 10.80
N PRO A 117 -16.31 18.96 9.79
CA PRO A 117 -15.82 19.07 8.42
C PRO A 117 -14.48 19.80 8.29
N GLU A 118 -14.27 20.88 9.05
CA GLU A 118 -13.03 21.67 9.01
C GLU A 118 -11.78 20.85 9.36
N ILE A 119 -11.90 19.96 10.36
CA ILE A 119 -10.81 19.06 10.75
C ILE A 119 -10.57 18.02 9.64
N LEU A 120 -11.63 17.51 9.00
CA LEU A 120 -11.48 16.57 7.89
C LEU A 120 -10.73 17.20 6.72
N ASP A 121 -11.08 18.43 6.36
CA ASP A 121 -10.41 19.17 5.29
C ASP A 121 -8.94 19.44 5.64
N GLN A 122 -8.62 19.74 6.91
CA GLN A 122 -7.24 19.89 7.38
C GLN A 122 -6.44 18.57 7.31
N LEU A 123 -7.04 17.46 7.75
CA LEU A 123 -6.42 16.14 7.69
C LEU A 123 -6.13 15.75 6.23
N GLU A 124 -7.07 16.00 5.34
CA GLU A 124 -6.91 15.75 3.90
C GLU A 124 -5.83 16.63 3.28
N ALA A 125 -5.87 17.95 3.51
CA ALA A 125 -4.87 18.89 2.98
C ALA A 125 -3.45 18.54 3.46
N THR A 126 -3.32 17.96 4.64
CA THR A 126 -2.04 17.46 5.17
C THR A 126 -1.63 16.14 4.51
N LEU A 127 -2.57 15.21 4.36
CA LEU A 127 -2.31 13.87 3.83
C LEU A 127 -2.06 13.85 2.32
N GLU A 128 -2.72 14.70 1.55
CA GLU A 128 -2.63 14.73 0.09
C GLU A 128 -1.18 14.83 -0.43
N PRO A 129 -0.36 15.82 -0.03
CA PRO A 129 1.03 15.89 -0.48
C PRO A 129 1.87 14.68 -0.02
N MET A 130 1.58 14.12 1.16
CA MET A 130 2.27 12.92 1.66
C MET A 130 1.97 11.70 0.78
N VAL A 131 0.70 11.51 0.41
CA VAL A 131 0.25 10.44 -0.49
C VAL A 131 0.86 10.60 -1.86
N GLN A 132 0.89 11.83 -2.41
CA GLN A 132 1.52 12.11 -3.70
C GLN A 132 3.03 11.78 -3.68
N ALA A 133 3.77 12.24 -2.67
CA ALA A 133 5.19 11.96 -2.51
C ALA A 133 5.47 10.45 -2.34
N LEU A 134 4.60 9.73 -1.62
CA LEU A 134 4.68 8.27 -1.50
C LEU A 134 4.47 7.60 -2.87
N VAL A 135 3.44 8.00 -3.62
CA VAL A 135 3.14 7.44 -4.95
C VAL A 135 4.30 7.63 -5.93
N MET A 136 4.97 8.78 -5.89
CA MET A 136 6.15 9.04 -6.71
C MET A 136 7.28 8.06 -6.37
N ALA A 137 7.66 7.95 -5.10
CA ALA A 137 8.70 7.02 -4.66
C ALA A 137 8.37 5.56 -4.99
N MET A 138 7.11 5.14 -4.79
CA MET A 138 6.63 3.81 -5.17
C MET A 138 6.73 3.55 -6.68
N THR A 139 6.56 4.59 -7.49
CA THR A 139 6.66 4.51 -8.95
C THR A 139 8.10 4.33 -9.37
N GLU A 140 9.04 5.08 -8.79
CA GLU A 140 10.47 4.95 -9.03
C GLU A 140 10.98 3.54 -8.68
N ILE A 141 10.59 3.02 -7.51
CA ILE A 141 10.91 1.64 -7.10
C ILE A 141 10.40 0.67 -8.16
N ARG A 142 9.13 0.76 -8.56
CA ARG A 142 8.55 -0.18 -9.55
C ARG A 142 9.24 -0.10 -10.91
N VAL A 143 9.58 1.11 -11.36
CA VAL A 143 10.28 1.33 -12.64
C VAL A 143 11.65 0.66 -12.59
N ARG A 144 12.44 0.89 -11.54
CA ARG A 144 13.76 0.26 -11.37
C ARG A 144 13.68 -1.26 -11.45
N TYR A 145 12.80 -1.91 -10.67
CA TYR A 145 12.70 -3.39 -10.68
C TYR A 145 12.12 -3.95 -11.99
N ARG A 146 11.28 -3.18 -12.70
CA ARG A 146 10.86 -3.54 -14.06
C ARG A 146 12.04 -3.53 -15.02
N ASP A 147 12.82 -2.47 -15.00
CA ASP A 147 13.94 -2.29 -15.92
C ASP A 147 15.04 -3.34 -15.64
N ASP A 148 15.29 -3.65 -14.36
CA ASP A 148 16.16 -4.75 -13.94
C ASP A 148 15.66 -6.12 -14.45
N PHE A 149 14.35 -6.38 -14.35
CA PHE A 149 13.74 -7.60 -14.89
C PHE A 149 13.91 -7.67 -16.42
N ASP A 150 13.65 -6.58 -17.13
CA ASP A 150 13.76 -6.52 -18.59
C ASP A 150 15.22 -6.72 -19.04
N ASP A 151 16.22 -6.16 -18.33
CA ASP A 151 17.65 -6.42 -18.56
C ASP A 151 18.01 -7.90 -18.37
N CYS A 152 17.56 -8.50 -17.25
CA CYS A 152 17.82 -9.90 -16.95
C CYS A 152 17.25 -10.82 -18.04
N VAL A 153 16.03 -10.54 -18.50
CA VAL A 153 15.37 -11.30 -19.58
C VAL A 153 16.09 -11.11 -20.92
N ALA A 154 16.44 -9.87 -21.28
CA ALA A 154 17.11 -9.56 -22.55
C ALA A 154 18.48 -10.24 -22.66
N HIS A 155 19.23 -10.28 -21.56
CA HIS A 155 20.57 -10.85 -21.51
C HIS A 155 20.63 -12.29 -20.98
N ARG A 156 19.48 -12.92 -20.69
CA ARG A 156 19.37 -14.26 -20.11
C ARG A 156 20.20 -14.44 -18.83
N ARG A 157 20.23 -13.41 -17.99
CA ARG A 157 20.92 -13.41 -16.70
C ARG A 157 19.95 -13.94 -15.64
N PHE A 158 20.02 -15.24 -15.36
CA PHE A 158 19.14 -15.91 -14.38
C PHE A 158 19.91 -16.50 -13.19
N ASN A 159 21.14 -16.03 -12.96
CA ASN A 159 22.01 -16.53 -11.88
C ASN A 159 21.49 -16.10 -10.49
N PRO A 160 21.70 -16.95 -9.46
CA PRO A 160 21.25 -16.71 -8.09
C PRO A 160 21.94 -15.53 -7.42
#